data_AF-A0A1E5KUE6-F1
#
_entry.id   AF-A0A1E5KUE6-F1
#
_cell.length_a   1.000
_cell.length_b   1.000
_cell.length_c   1.000
_cell.angle_alpha   90.00
_cell.angle_beta   90.00
_cell.angle_gamma   90.00
#
_symmetry.space_group_name_H-M   'P 1'
#
loop_
_entity.id
_entity.type
_entity.pdbx_description
1 polymer ?
#
loop_
_entity_poly.entity_id
_entity_poly.type
_entity_poly.pdbx_seq_one_letter_code
_entity_poly.pdbx_strand_id
1 'polypeptide(L)'
;MSNREEELADLKRPRNWILREEMSLIQAKKYKDSMRAEENVNIVKKVIENWIEKGQIAELQIINKFPILVSNMNKEEVKKEIMKKCGKRDKYHYLWVSFRDDGMIVTVGRTSFLEKAGYGDLFEKFDFFGVGTQRLLLKSLISSKEKLKELEQLNVDMNKFTSYALILPVKSNDRKVVNTLEKKLGEYLISKKNPIFNYYSHNW
;
A
#
# COMPACT_ATOMS: atom_id res chain seq x y z
N MET A 1 3.49 -14.36 -20.46
CA MET A 1 2.53 -14.41 -19.34
C MET A 1 1.29 -15.14 -19.87
N SER A 2 0.13 -15.17 -19.21
CA SER A 2 -1.09 -15.59 -19.95
C SER A 2 -1.50 -14.44 -20.87
N ASN A 3 -2.07 -14.73 -22.05
CA ASN A 3 -2.50 -13.71 -23.01
C ASN A 3 -3.44 -12.67 -22.35
N ARG A 4 -4.31 -13.15 -21.45
CA ARG A 4 -5.25 -12.32 -20.69
C ARG A 4 -4.58 -11.39 -19.67
N GLU A 5 -3.48 -11.83 -19.06
CA GLU A 5 -2.75 -10.96 -18.15
C GLU A 5 -2.11 -9.79 -18.91
N GLU A 6 -1.53 -10.05 -20.08
CA GLU A 6 -0.90 -9.02 -20.91
C GLU A 6 -1.93 -7.97 -21.34
N GLU A 7 -3.11 -8.42 -21.80
CA GLU A 7 -4.25 -7.52 -22.09
C GLU A 7 -4.65 -6.63 -20.89
N LEU A 8 -4.74 -7.21 -19.70
CA LEU A 8 -5.12 -6.47 -18.49
C LEU A 8 -4.00 -5.52 -18.04
N ALA A 9 -2.74 -5.93 -18.16
CA ALA A 9 -1.58 -5.12 -17.78
C ALA A 9 -1.47 -3.83 -18.60
N ASP A 10 -1.88 -3.86 -19.88
CA ASP A 10 -1.89 -2.70 -20.77
C ASP A 10 -2.96 -1.64 -20.38
N LEU A 11 -3.94 -2.01 -19.55
CA LEU A 11 -4.96 -1.08 -19.09
C LEU A 11 -4.38 -0.10 -18.06
N LYS A 12 -4.48 1.21 -18.37
CA LYS A 12 -4.17 2.26 -17.40
C LYS A 12 -5.30 2.38 -16.36
N ARG A 13 -5.22 1.55 -15.32
CA ARG A 13 -6.12 1.52 -14.15
C ARG A 13 -7.61 1.55 -14.53
N PRO A 14 -8.18 0.40 -14.94
CA PRO A 14 -9.56 0.34 -15.39
C PRO A 14 -10.53 0.78 -14.27
N ARG A 15 -11.54 1.58 -14.64
CA ARG A 15 -12.64 1.94 -13.72
C ARG A 15 -13.59 0.78 -13.44
N ASN A 16 -13.58 -0.24 -14.31
CA ASN A 16 -14.37 -1.44 -14.14
C ASN A 16 -13.75 -2.33 -13.04
N TRP A 17 -14.48 -2.49 -11.94
CA TRP A 17 -14.05 -3.29 -10.79
C TRP A 17 -13.86 -4.78 -11.12
N ILE A 18 -14.64 -5.32 -12.07
CA ILE A 18 -14.54 -6.73 -12.48
C ILE A 18 -13.17 -7.00 -13.13
N LEU A 19 -12.67 -6.08 -13.95
CA LEU A 19 -11.33 -6.22 -14.56
C LEU A 19 -10.22 -6.14 -13.50
N ARG A 20 -10.40 -5.31 -12.47
CA ARG A 20 -9.45 -5.20 -11.36
C ARG A 20 -9.47 -6.45 -10.49
N GLU A 21 -10.64 -7.01 -10.24
CA GLU A 21 -10.83 -8.28 -9.54
C GLU A 21 -10.16 -9.43 -10.32
N GLU A 22 -10.41 -9.53 -11.63
CA GLU A 22 -9.77 -10.53 -12.50
C GLU A 22 -8.24 -10.46 -12.41
N MET A 23 -7.67 -9.26 -12.53
CA MET A 23 -6.23 -9.07 -12.38
C MET A 23 -5.75 -9.46 -10.97
N SER A 24 -6.49 -9.13 -9.91
CA SER A 24 -6.13 -9.50 -8.54
C SER A 24 -6.08 -11.03 -8.34
N LEU A 25 -7.01 -11.77 -8.96
CA LEU A 25 -7.02 -13.23 -8.93
C LEU A 25 -5.82 -13.82 -9.69
N ILE A 26 -5.43 -13.21 -10.82
CA ILE A 26 -4.21 -13.60 -11.55
C ILE A 26 -2.98 -13.39 -10.67
N GLN A 27 -2.87 -12.23 -10.01
CA GLN A 27 -1.73 -11.92 -9.14
C GLN A 27 -1.68 -12.83 -7.90
N ALA A 28 -2.82 -13.15 -7.31
CA ALA A 28 -2.92 -14.11 -6.20
C ALA A 28 -2.44 -15.51 -6.64
N LYS A 29 -2.85 -15.98 -7.83
CA LYS A 29 -2.37 -17.27 -8.38
C LYS A 29 -0.87 -17.29 -8.68
N LYS A 30 -0.29 -16.14 -9.02
CA LYS A 30 1.16 -16.02 -9.26
C LYS A 30 1.97 -16.06 -7.98
N TYR A 31 1.41 -15.54 -6.89
CA TYR A 31 2.04 -15.63 -5.60
C TYR A 31 2.01 -17.10 -5.15
N LYS A 32 3.18 -17.67 -4.90
CA LYS A 32 3.32 -19.05 -4.42
C LYS A 32 3.69 -18.99 -2.94
N ASP A 33 2.78 -19.45 -2.08
CA ASP A 33 2.87 -19.40 -0.61
C ASP A 33 3.94 -20.29 0.03
N SER A 34 5.09 -20.48 -0.61
CA SER A 34 6.12 -21.40 -0.13
C SER A 34 7.10 -20.80 0.88
N MET A 35 7.00 -19.50 1.17
CA MET A 35 7.96 -18.77 2.03
C MET A 35 7.24 -18.06 3.18
N ARG A 36 7.94 -17.84 4.30
CA ARG A 36 7.37 -17.08 5.42
C ARG A 36 7.18 -15.62 5.02
N ALA A 37 6.16 -14.96 5.55
CA ALA A 37 5.84 -13.58 5.20
C ALA A 37 7.03 -12.63 5.41
N GLU A 38 7.72 -12.75 6.54
CA GLU A 38 8.90 -11.93 6.85
C GLU A 38 10.03 -12.14 5.84
N GLU A 39 10.20 -13.36 5.31
CA GLU A 39 11.20 -13.66 4.29
C GLU A 39 10.85 -12.94 2.99
N ASN A 40 9.60 -13.01 2.54
CA ASN A 40 9.17 -12.32 1.33
C ASN A 40 9.21 -10.80 1.49
N VAL A 41 8.78 -10.26 2.63
CA VAL A 41 8.91 -8.84 2.96
C VAL A 41 10.37 -8.39 2.88
N ASN A 42 11.32 -9.20 3.40
CA ASN A 42 12.74 -8.91 3.32
C ASN A 42 13.31 -9.03 1.90
N ILE A 43 12.82 -9.96 1.09
CA ILE A 43 13.17 -10.06 -0.34
C ILE A 43 12.70 -8.80 -1.07
N VAL A 44 11.44 -8.42 -0.91
CA VAL A 44 10.88 -7.22 -1.54
C VAL A 44 11.59 -5.97 -1.03
N LYS A 45 11.93 -5.92 0.26
CA LYS A 45 12.78 -4.86 0.82
C LYS A 45 14.06 -4.76 0.01
N LYS A 46 14.86 -5.82 -0.09
CA LYS A 46 16.10 -5.84 -0.90
C LYS A 46 15.87 -5.45 -2.36
N VAL A 47 14.75 -5.83 -2.98
CA VAL A 47 14.41 -5.41 -4.35
C VAL A 47 14.25 -3.89 -4.44
N ILE A 48 13.57 -3.28 -3.47
CA ILE A 48 13.39 -1.83 -3.36
C ILE A 48 14.72 -1.14 -3.05
N GLU A 49 15.55 -1.70 -2.18
CA GLU A 49 16.89 -1.20 -1.88
C GLU A 49 17.73 -1.12 -3.17
N ASN A 50 17.74 -2.20 -3.95
CA ASN A 50 18.41 -2.26 -5.25
C ASN A 50 17.82 -1.26 -6.28
N TRP A 51 16.51 -1.02 -6.25
CA TRP A 51 15.88 -0.01 -7.11
C TRP A 51 16.39 1.39 -6.81
N ILE A 52 16.48 1.72 -5.52
CA ILE A 52 16.94 3.02 -5.04
C ILE A 52 18.42 3.23 -5.41
N GLU A 53 19.25 2.21 -5.24
CA GLU A 53 20.68 2.28 -5.57
C GLU A 53 20.92 2.48 -7.08
N LYS A 54 20.15 1.78 -7.93
CA LYS A 54 20.29 1.88 -9.40
C LYS A 54 19.78 3.18 -9.99
N GLY A 55 18.81 3.83 -9.34
CA GLY A 55 18.16 5.05 -9.84
C GLY A 55 18.90 6.36 -9.57
N GLN A 56 20.11 6.33 -8.99
CA GLN A 56 20.82 7.48 -8.41
C GLN A 56 20.02 8.17 -7.28
N ILE A 57 20.62 8.21 -6.08
CA ILE A 57 20.01 8.72 -4.84
C ILE A 57 19.50 10.18 -4.98
N ALA A 58 20.14 10.99 -5.82
CA ALA A 58 19.78 12.39 -6.04
C ALA A 58 18.47 12.56 -6.82
N GLU A 59 18.18 11.67 -7.78
CA GLU A 59 16.98 11.76 -8.62
C GLU A 59 15.71 11.27 -7.90
N LEU A 60 15.87 10.29 -6.99
CA LEU A 60 14.72 9.65 -6.35
C LEU A 60 14.18 10.42 -5.15
N GLN A 61 14.96 11.36 -4.58
CA GLN A 61 14.60 12.10 -3.37
C GLN A 61 14.20 11.19 -2.18
N ILE A 62 14.42 9.88 -2.22
CA ILE A 62 14.12 8.94 -1.12
C ILE A 62 15.28 8.95 -0.12
N ILE A 63 15.01 9.05 1.19
CA ILE A 63 16.06 9.30 2.20
C ILE A 63 16.41 8.06 3.05
N ASN A 64 17.72 7.75 3.05
CA ASN A 64 18.58 7.02 4.01
C ASN A 64 18.12 5.66 4.62
N LYS A 65 18.95 4.63 4.43
CA LYS A 65 18.93 3.22 4.93
C LYS A 65 17.58 2.49 4.88
N PHE A 66 17.03 2.43 3.67
CA PHE A 66 16.09 1.39 3.23
C PHE A 66 14.68 1.44 3.86
N PRO A 67 13.71 0.68 3.33
CA PRO A 67 12.33 0.77 3.79
C PRO A 67 12.15 0.42 5.29
N ILE A 68 11.30 1.18 5.98
CA ILE A 68 10.96 1.00 7.40
C ILE A 68 9.83 -0.03 7.50
N LEU A 69 10.01 -1.09 8.29
CA LEU A 69 9.00 -2.12 8.50
C LEU A 69 8.05 -1.75 9.64
N VAL A 70 6.73 -1.72 9.40
CA VAL A 70 5.76 -1.22 10.41
C VAL A 70 5.01 -2.28 11.22
N SER A 71 5.21 -3.58 11.00
CA SER A 71 4.37 -4.64 11.59
C SER A 71 4.19 -4.56 13.10
N ASN A 72 5.18 -3.99 13.81
CA ASN A 72 5.16 -3.82 15.27
C ASN A 72 5.39 -2.36 15.72
N MET A 73 5.52 -1.40 14.79
CA MET A 73 5.79 0.00 15.14
C MET A 73 4.49 0.78 15.34
N ASN A 74 4.48 1.71 16.30
CA ASN A 74 3.35 2.63 16.42
C ASN A 74 3.44 3.76 15.37
N LYS A 75 2.29 4.30 14.95
CA LYS A 75 2.21 5.35 13.92
C LYS A 75 2.93 6.66 14.28
N GLU A 76 3.06 7.00 15.57
CA GLU A 76 3.80 8.19 16.02
C GLU A 76 5.30 8.02 15.86
N GLU A 77 5.82 6.82 16.16
CA GLU A 77 7.24 6.49 15.97
C GLU A 77 7.61 6.55 14.50
N VAL A 78 6.79 5.96 13.63
CA VAL A 78 6.97 6.04 12.18
C VAL A 78 6.96 7.51 11.73
N LYS A 79 6.01 8.31 12.20
CA LYS A 79 5.91 9.73 11.88
C LYS A 79 7.18 10.49 12.29
N LYS A 80 7.65 10.30 13.52
CA LYS A 80 8.89 10.91 14.02
C LYS A 80 10.11 10.49 13.21
N GLU A 81 10.20 9.22 12.83
CA GLU A 81 11.31 8.71 12.03
C GLU A 81 11.30 9.30 10.61
N ILE A 82 10.14 9.42 9.96
CA ILE A 82 9.99 10.11 8.67
C ILE A 82 10.42 11.57 8.81
N MET A 83 9.94 12.29 9.83
CA MET A 83 10.28 13.69 10.05
C MET A 83 11.78 13.90 10.27
N LYS A 84 12.38 13.07 11.12
CA LYS A 84 13.82 13.06 11.40
C LYS A 84 14.63 12.84 10.13
N LYS A 85 14.24 11.90 9.28
CA LYS A 85 14.91 11.62 8.00
C LYS A 85 14.74 12.76 6.99
N CYS A 86 13.53 13.32 6.88
CA CYS A 86 13.19 14.36 5.90
C CYS A 86 13.69 15.76 6.23
N GLY A 87 14.09 15.99 7.49
CA GLY A 87 14.35 17.32 8.02
C GLY A 87 13.05 18.13 8.19
N LYS A 88 13.18 19.38 8.62
CA LYS A 88 12.02 20.26 8.81
C LYS A 88 11.32 20.53 7.46
N ARG A 89 10.01 20.28 7.40
CA ARG A 89 9.14 20.51 6.23
C ARG A 89 7.74 20.88 6.66
N ASP A 90 7.04 21.63 5.82
CA ASP A 90 5.63 21.94 6.04
C ASP A 90 4.74 20.71 5.83
N LYS A 91 5.14 19.85 4.89
CA LYS A 91 4.43 18.63 4.53
C LYS A 91 5.42 17.49 4.29
N TYR A 92 5.09 16.33 4.84
CA TYR A 92 5.91 15.14 4.76
C TYR A 92 5.26 14.13 3.83
N HIS A 93 6.03 13.62 2.88
CA HIS A 93 5.58 12.63 1.92
C HIS A 93 6.29 11.29 2.14
N TYR A 94 5.58 10.21 1.92
CA TYR A 94 6.16 8.87 1.88
C TYR A 94 5.41 7.96 0.90
N LEU A 95 6.15 7.00 0.35
CA LEU A 95 5.58 5.84 -0.33
C LEU A 95 5.46 4.69 0.65
N TRP A 96 4.54 3.76 0.42
CA TRP A 96 4.53 2.49 1.12
C TRP A 96 4.25 1.32 0.18
N VAL A 97 4.76 0.17 0.58
CA VAL A 97 4.38 -1.14 0.04
C VAL A 97 3.78 -1.93 1.19
N SER A 98 2.53 -2.36 1.05
CA SER A 98 1.79 -3.12 2.06
C SER A 98 1.77 -4.60 1.72
N PHE A 99 1.70 -5.45 2.75
CA PHE A 99 1.74 -6.90 2.60
C PHE A 99 0.70 -7.58 3.48
N ARG A 100 0.19 -8.71 3.01
CA ARG A 100 -0.62 -9.66 3.79
C ARG A 100 0.22 -10.39 4.83
N ASP A 101 -0.45 -11.15 5.68
CA ASP A 101 0.11 -12.05 6.68
C ASP A 101 0.91 -13.21 6.08
N ASP A 102 0.68 -13.56 4.81
CA ASP A 102 1.45 -14.51 4.01
C ASP A 102 2.63 -13.88 3.27
N GLY A 103 2.80 -12.55 3.35
CA GLY A 103 3.86 -11.80 2.69
C GLY A 103 3.55 -11.36 1.26
N MET A 104 2.36 -11.63 0.72
CA MET A 104 1.97 -11.13 -0.61
C MET A 104 1.87 -9.59 -0.59
N ILE A 105 2.39 -8.91 -1.62
CA ILE A 105 2.19 -7.46 -1.75
C ILE A 105 0.71 -7.17 -2.02
N VAL A 106 0.12 -6.30 -1.21
CA VAL A 106 -1.27 -5.84 -1.37
C VAL A 106 -1.34 -4.62 -2.25
N THR A 107 -0.58 -3.58 -1.92
CA THR A 107 -0.71 -2.25 -2.52
C THR A 107 0.61 -1.51 -2.40
N VAL A 108 0.98 -0.84 -3.49
CA VAL A 108 1.97 0.25 -3.52
C VAL A 108 1.20 1.57 -3.54
N GLY A 109 1.49 2.47 -2.60
CA GLY A 109 0.76 3.70 -2.43
C GLY A 109 1.64 4.89 -2.04
N ARG A 110 1.10 6.11 -2.13
CA ARG A 110 1.71 7.33 -1.59
C ARG A 110 0.74 8.24 -0.85
N THR A 111 1.23 8.88 0.20
CA THR A 111 0.42 9.75 1.06
C THR A 111 1.30 10.85 1.63
N SER A 112 0.71 11.65 2.50
CA SER A 112 1.36 12.75 3.16
C SER A 112 0.72 13.08 4.49
N PHE A 113 1.48 13.72 5.37
CA PHE A 113 0.96 14.27 6.62
C PHE A 113 1.60 15.62 6.93
N LEU A 114 1.01 16.34 7.89
CA LEU A 114 1.57 17.56 8.45
C LEU A 114 2.20 17.23 9.81
N GLU A 115 3.22 17.96 10.22
CA GLU A 115 3.88 17.77 11.53
C GLU A 115 2.84 17.67 12.67
N LYS A 116 1.86 18.58 12.67
CA LYS A 116 0.84 18.66 13.72
C LYS A 116 -0.48 17.92 13.41
N ALA A 117 -0.60 17.26 12.26
CA ALA A 117 -1.87 16.63 11.87
C ALA A 117 -1.70 15.41 10.96
N GLY A 118 -2.50 14.38 11.24
CA GLY A 118 -2.60 13.17 10.42
C GLY A 118 -1.34 12.30 10.40
N TYR A 119 -1.48 11.17 9.72
CA TYR A 119 -0.45 10.14 9.53
C TYR A 119 -0.42 9.60 8.09
N GLY A 120 -1.40 10.00 7.26
CA GLY A 120 -1.64 9.47 5.93
C GLY A 120 -2.45 8.17 5.92
N ASP A 121 -2.87 7.80 4.72
CA ASP A 121 -3.88 6.78 4.41
C ASP A 121 -3.49 5.38 4.90
N LEU A 122 -2.18 5.08 5.00
CA LEU A 122 -1.69 3.78 5.46
C LEU A 122 -2.16 3.42 6.88
N PHE A 123 -2.35 4.42 7.75
CA PHE A 123 -2.71 4.20 9.16
C PHE A 123 -4.19 4.45 9.44
N GLU A 124 -4.96 4.78 8.40
CA GLU A 124 -6.40 4.95 8.53
C GLU A 124 -7.07 3.58 8.58
N LYS A 125 -7.93 3.38 9.59
CA LYS A 125 -8.71 2.16 9.68
C LYS A 125 -9.79 2.18 8.62
N PHE A 126 -10.01 1.04 7.98
CA PHE A 126 -11.23 0.84 7.22
C PHE A 126 -12.43 0.88 8.17
N ASP A 127 -13.42 1.70 7.83
CA ASP A 127 -14.70 1.75 8.51
C ASP A 127 -15.82 1.67 7.49
N PHE A 128 -16.28 0.44 7.24
CA PHE A 128 -17.39 0.15 6.34
C PHE A 128 -18.67 0.90 6.74
N PHE A 129 -18.87 1.13 8.04
CA PHE A 129 -20.09 1.75 8.56
C PHE A 129 -20.08 3.27 8.41
N GLY A 130 -18.89 3.87 8.23
CA GLY A 130 -18.70 5.31 8.18
C GLY A 130 -19.17 6.01 9.46
N VAL A 131 -19.43 7.31 9.34
CA VAL A 131 -19.77 8.17 10.48
C VAL A 131 -21.18 8.75 10.39
N GLY A 132 -21.76 9.14 11.54
CA GLY A 132 -23.02 9.88 11.62
C GLY A 132 -24.18 9.19 10.91
N THR A 133 -24.78 9.88 9.95
CA THR A 133 -25.97 9.45 9.21
C THR A 133 -25.74 8.16 8.41
N GLN A 134 -24.56 7.98 7.80
CA GLN A 134 -24.24 6.76 7.05
C GLN A 134 -24.37 5.52 7.94
N ARG A 135 -23.85 5.60 9.16
CA ARG A 135 -23.91 4.52 10.14
C ARG A 135 -25.34 4.19 10.57
N LEU A 136 -26.17 5.22 10.76
CA LEU A 136 -27.59 5.05 11.10
C LEU A 136 -28.35 4.37 9.96
N LEU A 137 -28.16 4.83 8.73
CA LEU A 137 -28.79 4.27 7.54
C LEU A 137 -28.38 2.80 7.32
N LEU A 138 -27.08 2.51 7.39
CA LEU A 138 -26.59 1.13 7.27
C LEU A 138 -27.22 0.22 8.32
N LYS A 139 -27.24 0.66 9.59
CA LYS A 139 -27.86 -0.11 10.67
C LYS A 139 -29.36 -0.28 10.52
N SER A 140 -30.08 0.69 9.95
CA SER A 140 -31.53 0.54 9.71
C SER A 140 -31.84 -0.36 8.51
N LEU A 141 -30.97 -0.38 7.50
CA LEU A 141 -31.10 -1.24 6.31
C LEU A 141 -30.72 -2.70 6.59
N ILE A 142 -29.83 -2.94 7.55
CA ILE A 142 -29.46 -4.29 7.98
C ILE A 142 -30.57 -4.84 8.89
N SER A 143 -31.42 -5.68 8.31
CA SER A 143 -32.62 -6.20 8.97
C SER A 143 -32.38 -7.38 9.93
N SER A 144 -31.19 -7.99 9.94
CA SER A 144 -30.89 -9.11 10.84
C SER A 144 -29.60 -8.90 11.65
N LYS A 145 -29.60 -9.40 12.88
CA LYS A 145 -28.42 -9.34 13.77
C LYS A 145 -27.26 -10.16 13.23
N GLU A 146 -27.55 -11.23 12.51
CA GLU A 146 -26.58 -12.12 11.88
C GLU A 146 -25.80 -11.38 10.79
N LYS A 147 -26.50 -10.67 9.88
CA LYS A 147 -25.85 -9.86 8.83
C LYS A 147 -25.02 -8.72 9.41
N LEU A 148 -25.47 -8.11 10.52
CA LEU A 148 -24.70 -7.09 11.20
C LEU A 148 -23.38 -7.65 11.72
N LYS A 149 -23.40 -8.84 12.34
CA LYS A 149 -22.18 -9.53 12.81
C LYS A 149 -21.25 -9.89 11.66
N GLU A 150 -21.78 -10.38 10.54
CA GLU A 150 -20.98 -10.68 9.35
C GLU A 150 -20.27 -9.43 8.81
N LEU A 151 -20.96 -8.28 8.76
CA LEU A 151 -20.36 -7.02 8.33
C LEU A 151 -19.34 -6.47 9.34
N GLU A 152 -19.61 -6.61 10.64
CA GLU A 152 -18.65 -6.27 11.69
C GLU A 152 -17.38 -7.11 11.56
N GLN A 153 -17.53 -8.42 11.31
CA GLN A 153 -16.42 -9.33 11.09
C GLN A 153 -15.65 -8.98 9.80
N LEU A 154 -16.35 -8.70 8.70
CA LEU A 154 -15.73 -8.26 7.45
C LEU A 154 -14.91 -6.98 7.64
N ASN A 155 -15.44 -6.01 8.41
CA ASN A 155 -14.70 -4.79 8.73
C ASN A 155 -13.42 -5.08 9.54
N VAL A 156 -13.47 -6.04 10.47
CA VAL A 156 -12.28 -6.51 11.19
C VAL A 156 -11.28 -7.17 10.23
N ASP A 157 -11.75 -8.04 9.34
CA ASP A 157 -10.90 -8.77 8.40
C ASP A 157 -10.22 -7.84 7.39
N MET A 158 -10.94 -6.82 6.90
CA MET A 158 -10.35 -5.77 6.05
C MET A 158 -9.22 -5.02 6.74
N ASN A 159 -9.38 -4.69 8.02
CA ASN A 159 -8.32 -4.03 8.80
C ASN A 159 -7.14 -4.95 9.12
N LYS A 160 -7.30 -6.28 9.02
CA LYS A 160 -6.22 -7.27 9.20
C LYS A 160 -5.54 -7.66 7.90
N PHE A 161 -6.15 -7.34 6.76
CA PHE A 161 -5.68 -7.73 5.43
C PHE A 161 -4.27 -7.20 5.12
N THR A 162 -3.86 -6.10 5.74
CA THR A 162 -2.48 -5.62 5.69
C THR A 162 -1.81 -5.84 7.05
N SER A 163 -0.79 -6.69 7.08
CA SER A 163 -0.07 -7.06 8.30
C SER A 163 1.32 -6.41 8.38
N TYR A 164 1.97 -6.21 7.24
CA TYR A 164 3.26 -5.53 7.16
C TYR A 164 3.16 -4.35 6.19
N ALA A 165 4.00 -3.34 6.40
CA ALA A 165 4.27 -2.36 5.37
C ALA A 165 5.73 -1.91 5.43
N LEU A 166 6.26 -1.61 4.25
CA LEU A 166 7.57 -1.00 4.04
C LEU A 166 7.35 0.46 3.66
N ILE A 167 7.83 1.39 4.46
CA ILE A 167 7.69 2.83 4.24
C ILE A 167 8.99 3.44 3.71
N LEU A 168 8.85 4.27 2.67
CA LEU A 168 9.94 5.00 2.04
C LEU A 168 9.70 6.52 2.19
N PRO A 169 10.41 7.20 3.10
CA PRO A 169 10.35 8.65 3.23
C PRO A 169 10.83 9.36 1.96
N VAL A 170 10.11 10.38 1.51
CA VAL A 170 10.45 11.16 0.31
C VAL A 170 10.77 12.61 0.69
N LYS A 171 11.96 13.06 0.32
CA LYS A 171 12.52 14.42 0.46
C LYS A 171 11.93 15.42 -0.54
N SER A 172 10.65 15.30 -0.86
CA SER A 172 9.98 16.18 -1.82
C SER A 172 8.78 16.87 -1.19
N ASN A 173 8.56 18.13 -1.57
CA ASN A 173 7.28 18.80 -1.34
C ASN A 173 6.40 18.77 -2.61
N ASP A 174 6.94 18.28 -3.74
CA ASP A 174 6.23 18.24 -5.01
C ASP A 174 5.44 16.93 -5.16
N ARG A 175 4.11 17.05 -5.12
CA ARG A 175 3.19 15.93 -5.33
C ARG A 175 3.42 15.21 -6.66
N LYS A 176 3.79 15.92 -7.74
CA LYS A 176 4.04 15.31 -9.06
C LYS A 176 5.25 14.40 -9.02
N VAL A 177 6.31 14.80 -8.31
CA VAL A 177 7.50 13.97 -8.09
C VAL A 177 7.11 12.71 -7.31
N VAL A 178 6.35 12.86 -6.22
CA VAL A 178 5.92 11.71 -5.40
C VAL A 178 5.02 10.74 -6.17
N ASN A 179 4.06 11.24 -6.97
CA ASN A 179 3.24 10.40 -7.85
C ASN A 179 4.10 9.64 -8.88
N THR A 180 5.12 10.31 -9.44
CA THR A 180 6.02 9.69 -10.41
C THR A 180 6.84 8.57 -9.74
N LEU A 181 7.30 8.78 -8.51
CA LEU A 181 8.03 7.78 -7.75
C LEU A 181 7.15 6.58 -7.37
N GLU A 182 5.91 6.81 -6.96
CA GLU A 182 4.91 5.76 -6.71
C GLU A 182 4.74 4.86 -7.95
N LYS A 183 4.51 5.49 -9.11
CA LYS A 183 4.33 4.77 -10.37
C LYS A 183 5.57 3.95 -10.73
N LYS A 184 6.75 4.57 -10.70
CA LYS A 184 8.04 3.90 -10.99
C LYS A 184 8.31 2.75 -10.03
N LEU A 185 7.99 2.88 -8.75
CA LEU A 185 8.16 1.82 -7.76
C LEU A 185 7.27 0.62 -8.07
N GLY A 186 5.98 0.85 -8.34
CA GLY A 186 5.04 -0.21 -8.68
C GLY A 186 5.44 -0.96 -9.96
N GLU A 187 5.76 -0.21 -11.03
CA GLU A 187 6.25 -0.78 -12.29
C GLU A 187 7.55 -1.59 -12.11
N TYR A 188 8.47 -1.08 -11.28
CA TYR A 188 9.72 -1.79 -11.00
C TYR A 188 9.46 -3.12 -10.26
N LEU A 189 8.60 -3.14 -9.24
CA LEU A 189 8.25 -4.35 -8.51
C LEU A 189 7.63 -5.42 -9.44
N ILE A 190 6.73 -5.00 -10.31
CA ILE A 190 6.12 -5.86 -11.34
C ILE A 190 7.20 -6.41 -12.28
N SER A 191 8.11 -5.57 -12.78
CA SER A 191 9.22 -5.99 -13.66
C SER A 191 10.15 -7.01 -13.00
N LYS A 192 10.24 -7.01 -11.67
CA LYS A 192 11.00 -7.97 -10.85
C LYS A 192 10.18 -9.20 -10.45
N LYS A 193 9.02 -9.41 -11.08
CA LYS A 193 8.13 -10.55 -10.86
C LYS A 193 7.62 -10.65 -9.42
N ASN A 194 7.44 -9.53 -8.73
CA ASN A 194 6.76 -9.48 -7.43
C ASN A 194 5.26 -9.21 -7.68
N PRO A 195 4.37 -10.20 -7.48
CA PRO A 195 2.95 -10.01 -7.70
C PRO A 195 2.36 -8.98 -6.73
N ILE A 196 1.49 -8.11 -7.22
CA ILE A 196 0.80 -7.09 -6.42
C ILE A 196 -0.69 -7.35 -6.51
N PHE A 197 -1.35 -7.67 -5.41
CA PHE A 197 -2.78 -8.01 -5.38
C PHE A 197 -3.63 -6.92 -6.03
N ASN A 198 -3.51 -5.67 -5.55
CA ASN A 198 -4.11 -4.51 -6.19
C ASN A 198 -3.15 -3.96 -7.26
N TYR A 199 -3.02 -4.70 -8.38
CA TYR A 199 -2.02 -4.46 -9.42
C TYR A 199 -1.90 -2.98 -9.84
N TYR A 200 -3.03 -2.29 -10.01
CA TYR A 200 -3.08 -0.90 -10.48
C TYR A 200 -2.95 0.15 -9.37
N SER A 201 -2.62 -0.23 -8.14
CA SER A 201 -2.66 0.67 -6.98
C SER A 201 -1.74 1.89 -7.10
N HIS A 202 -0.68 1.80 -7.90
CA HIS A 202 0.34 2.84 -8.09
C HIS A 202 0.08 3.75 -9.30
N ASN A 203 -1.08 3.62 -9.95
CA ASN A 203 -1.46 4.37 -11.15
C ASN A 203 -2.49 5.48 -10.83
N TRP A 204 -2.24 6.30 -9.79
CA TRP A 204 -3.10 7.43 -9.38
C TRP A 204 -2.62 8.80 -9.88
#